data_AF-A0A2M7CKK6-F1
#
_entry.id   AF-A0A2M7CKK6-F1
#
_cell.length_a   1.000
_cell.length_b   1.000
_cell.length_c   1.000
_cell.angle_alpha   90.00
_cell.angle_beta   90.00
_cell.angle_gamma   90.00
#
_symmetry.space_group_name_H-M   'P 1'
#
loop_
_entity.id
_entity.type
_entity.pdbx_description
1 polymer ?
#
loop_
_entity_poly.entity_id
_entity_poly.type
_entity_poly.pdbx_seq_one_letter_code
_entity_poly.pdbx_strand_id
1 'polypeptide(L)'
;MNLDLRRLLTLPVILSASGLACLLTLVTLAWFGFSASPQNPDLGFAPADLTLIPAPTSTPPPAPTLTPDPLQVGTPTAPAGTIAVGVYVQITGTGGDGLRLRSAPGLTSELLFLGEDAEVFLVRDGP
;
A
#
# COMPACT_ATOMS: atom_id res chain seq x y z
N MET A 1 -41.61 1.12 -59.39
CA MET A 1 -41.03 0.85 -60.72
C MET A 1 -41.28 -0.64 -61.00
N ASN A 2 -42.33 -1.00 -61.74
CA ASN A 2 -42.64 -2.39 -62.04
C ASN A 2 -41.65 -2.88 -63.11
N LEU A 3 -40.71 -3.74 -62.71
CA LEU A 3 -39.74 -4.34 -63.63
C LEU A 3 -40.42 -5.50 -64.35
N ASP A 4 -40.62 -5.38 -65.66
CA ASP A 4 -41.16 -6.46 -66.49
C ASP A 4 -40.16 -7.62 -66.57
N LEU A 5 -40.35 -8.61 -65.70
CA LEU A 5 -39.46 -9.76 -65.51
C LEU A 5 -39.22 -10.54 -66.82
N ARG A 6 -40.21 -10.58 -67.71
CA ARG A 6 -40.13 -11.25 -69.01
C ARG A 6 -39.13 -10.60 -69.97
N ARG A 7 -38.89 -9.29 -69.83
CA ARG A 7 -37.90 -8.54 -70.63
C ARG A 7 -36.47 -8.85 -70.19
N LEU A 8 -36.28 -9.16 -68.91
CA LEU A 8 -34.99 -9.50 -68.31
C LEU A 8 -34.58 -10.97 -68.59
N LEU A 9 -35.55 -11.88 -68.80
CA LEU A 9 -35.32 -13.29 -69.12
C LEU A 9 -35.17 -13.58 -70.63
N THR A 10 -34.62 -12.64 -71.40
CA THR A 10 -34.29 -12.93 -72.81
C THR A 10 -32.94 -13.67 -72.89
N LEU A 11 -32.86 -14.69 -73.76
CA LEU A 11 -31.65 -15.51 -73.94
C LEU A 11 -30.33 -14.72 -74.08
N PRO A 12 -30.25 -13.64 -74.90
CA PRO A 12 -29.01 -12.86 -75.00
C PRO A 12 -28.65 -12.13 -73.70
N VAL A 13 -29.64 -11.67 -72.94
CA VAL A 13 -29.42 -11.01 -71.64
C VAL A 13 -28.88 -12.01 -70.65
N ILE A 14 -29.45 -13.21 -70.57
CA ILE A 14 -28.97 -14.28 -69.69
C ILE A 14 -27.53 -14.69 -70.04
N LEU A 15 -27.23 -14.86 -71.33
CA LEU A 15 -25.87 -15.19 -71.79
C LEU A 15 -24.86 -14.09 -71.43
N SER A 16 -25.22 -12.82 -71.67
CA SER A 16 -24.36 -11.68 -71.32
C SER A 16 -24.15 -11.53 -69.81
N ALA A 17 -25.21 -11.72 -69.01
CA ALA A 17 -25.15 -11.61 -67.56
C ALA A 17 -24.33 -12.75 -66.95
N SER A 18 -24.50 -13.98 -67.44
CA SER A 18 -23.69 -15.13 -67.04
C SER A 18 -22.22 -14.94 -67.41
N GLY A 19 -21.94 -14.46 -68.63
CA GLY A 19 -20.58 -14.15 -69.08
C GLY A 19 -19.91 -13.07 -68.23
N LEU A 20 -20.63 -11.99 -67.92
CA LEU A 20 -20.12 -10.91 -67.07
C LEU A 20 -19.90 -11.39 -65.64
N ALA A 21 -20.83 -12.18 -65.09
CA ALA A 21 -20.68 -12.75 -63.75
C ALA A 21 -19.44 -13.66 -63.68
N CYS A 22 -19.23 -14.52 -64.69
CA CYS A 22 -18.06 -15.40 -64.77
C CYS A 22 -16.75 -14.61 -64.92
N LEU A 23 -16.74 -13.53 -65.71
CA LEU A 23 -15.58 -12.65 -65.83
C LEU A 23 -15.26 -11.98 -64.48
N LEU A 24 -16.26 -11.44 -63.79
CA LEU A 24 -16.07 -10.78 -62.51
C LEU A 24 -15.58 -11.76 -61.43
N THR A 25 -16.07 -12.99 -61.39
CA THR A 25 -15.57 -14.01 -60.45
C THR A 25 -14.13 -14.42 -60.75
N LEU A 26 -13.74 -14.52 -62.02
CA LEU A 26 -12.34 -14.80 -62.38
C LEU A 26 -11.41 -13.64 -61.97
N VAL A 27 -11.84 -12.39 -62.18
CA VAL A 27 -11.07 -11.21 -61.78
C VAL A 27 -10.91 -11.14 -60.26
N THR A 28 -11.95 -11.43 -59.48
CA THR A 28 -11.83 -11.42 -58.02
C THR A 28 -10.93 -12.55 -57.52
N LEU A 29 -11.03 -13.76 -58.08
CA LEU A 29 -10.13 -14.87 -57.75
C LEU A 29 -8.66 -14.54 -58.07
N ALA A 30 -8.41 -13.95 -59.24
CA ALA A 30 -7.06 -13.50 -59.60
C ALA A 30 -6.57 -12.43 -58.62
N TRP A 31 -7.41 -11.44 -58.27
CA TRP A 31 -7.06 -10.39 -57.32
C TRP A 31 -6.69 -10.95 -55.96
N PHE A 32 -7.46 -11.89 -55.41
CA PHE A 32 -7.13 -12.55 -54.14
C PHE A 32 -5.86 -13.40 -54.22
N GLY A 33 -5.63 -14.08 -55.35
CA GLY A 33 -4.41 -14.86 -55.57
C GLY A 33 -3.15 -13.99 -55.63
N PHE A 34 -3.22 -12.83 -56.29
CA PHE A 34 -2.11 -11.88 -56.37
C PHE A 34 -1.96 -10.99 -55.11
N SER A 35 -3.05 -10.76 -54.38
CA SER A 35 -3.06 -9.96 -53.14
C SER A 35 -2.84 -10.80 -51.88
N ALA A 36 -2.64 -12.11 -52.02
CA ALA A 36 -2.22 -12.93 -50.90
C ALA A 36 -0.87 -12.40 -50.40
N SER A 37 -0.86 -11.80 -49.22
CA SER A 37 0.38 -11.42 -48.55
C SER A 37 1.31 -12.63 -48.53
N PRO A 38 2.62 -12.45 -48.80
CA PRO A 38 3.60 -13.50 -48.55
C PRO A 38 3.36 -14.01 -47.13
N GLN A 39 2.97 -15.29 -47.00
CA GLN A 39 2.97 -15.92 -45.70
C GLN A 39 4.42 -15.87 -45.26
N ASN A 40 4.71 -15.02 -44.28
CA ASN A 40 6.06 -14.91 -43.76
C ASN A 40 6.38 -16.31 -43.20
N PRO A 41 7.32 -17.07 -43.79
CA PRO A 41 7.61 -18.43 -43.35
C PRO A 41 8.20 -18.43 -41.92
N ASP A 42 8.48 -17.25 -41.39
CA ASP A 42 8.94 -16.97 -40.05
C ASP A 42 7.80 -16.98 -39.00
N LEU A 43 6.90 -17.96 -39.11
CA LEU A 43 6.22 -18.50 -37.93
C LEU A 43 7.13 -19.54 -37.23
N GLY A 44 8.46 -19.34 -37.31
CA GLY A 44 9.37 -19.89 -36.34
C GLY A 44 9.05 -19.23 -35.02
N PHE A 45 8.59 -20.02 -34.05
CA PHE A 45 8.34 -19.66 -32.64
C PHE A 45 8.83 -18.25 -32.31
N ALA A 46 7.96 -17.25 -32.44
CA ALA A 46 8.29 -15.91 -31.98
C ALA A 46 8.68 -16.08 -30.50
N PRO A 47 9.96 -15.88 -30.13
CA PRO A 47 10.39 -16.20 -28.78
C PRO A 47 9.61 -15.30 -27.84
N ALA A 48 8.81 -15.91 -26.97
CA ALA A 48 8.10 -15.16 -25.95
C ALA A 48 9.15 -14.54 -25.02
N ASP A 49 9.09 -13.23 -24.84
CA ASP A 49 9.99 -12.54 -23.91
C ASP A 49 9.56 -12.90 -22.49
N LEU A 50 10.36 -13.72 -21.81
CA LEU A 50 10.09 -14.19 -20.45
C LEU A 50 10.86 -13.34 -19.45
N THR A 51 10.17 -12.39 -18.81
CA THR A 51 10.75 -11.64 -17.70
C THR A 51 10.67 -12.45 -16.41
N LEU A 52 11.82 -12.91 -15.92
CA LEU A 52 11.95 -13.53 -14.60
C LEU A 52 12.06 -12.43 -13.53
N ILE A 53 11.04 -12.31 -12.69
CA ILE A 53 11.09 -11.44 -11.50
C ILE A 53 11.55 -12.31 -10.32
N PRO A 54 12.74 -12.05 -9.74
CA PRO A 54 13.20 -12.81 -8.59
C PRO A 54 12.30 -12.57 -7.38
N ALA A 55 12.08 -13.62 -6.59
CA ALA A 55 11.35 -13.51 -5.32
C ALA A 55 12.13 -12.62 -4.33
N PRO A 56 11.42 -11.90 -3.44
CA PRO A 56 12.07 -11.12 -2.39
C PRO A 56 12.90 -12.04 -1.48
N THR A 57 14.09 -11.59 -1.09
CA THR A 57 14.94 -12.27 -0.11
C THR A 57 14.50 -11.93 1.32
N SER A 58 14.55 -12.90 2.23
CA SER A 58 14.30 -12.66 3.65
C SER A 58 15.32 -11.67 4.22
N THR A 59 14.84 -10.57 4.80
CA THR A 59 15.67 -9.65 5.56
C THR A 59 16.18 -10.36 6.82
N PRO A 60 17.50 -10.33 7.11
CA PRO A 60 18.03 -10.87 8.36
C PRO A 60 17.36 -10.19 9.56
N PRO A 61 17.05 -10.95 10.63
CA PRO A 61 16.56 -10.34 11.85
C PRO A 61 17.60 -9.37 12.43
N PRO A 62 17.18 -8.29 13.10
CA PRO A 62 18.10 -7.39 13.76
C PRO A 62 18.91 -8.15 14.82
N ALA A 63 20.15 -7.70 15.05
CA ALA A 63 20.96 -8.24 16.13
C ALA A 63 20.24 -8.04 17.49
N PRO A 64 20.31 -9.01 18.41
CA PRO A 64 19.74 -8.85 19.74
C PRO A 64 20.39 -7.65 20.42
N THR A 65 19.57 -6.71 20.88
CA THR A 65 20.03 -5.61 21.73
C THR A 65 20.00 -6.08 23.18
N LEU A 66 21.05 -5.82 23.95
CA LEU A 66 21.06 -6.11 25.38
C LEU A 66 20.02 -5.23 26.08
N THR A 67 19.08 -5.85 26.78
CA THR A 67 18.23 -5.13 27.73
C THR A 67 19.11 -4.66 28.89
N PRO A 68 19.15 -3.36 29.21
CA PRO A 68 19.89 -2.88 30.37
C PRO A 68 19.35 -3.55 31.64
N ASP A 69 20.26 -4.08 32.45
CA ASP A 69 19.92 -4.67 33.74
C ASP A 69 19.44 -3.54 34.68
N PRO A 70 18.20 -3.58 35.20
CA PRO A 70 17.72 -2.58 36.16
C PRO A 70 18.55 -2.53 37.45
N LEU A 71 19.41 -3.52 37.71
CA LEU A 71 20.37 -3.49 38.82
C LEU A 71 21.69 -2.78 38.48
N GLN A 72 22.06 -2.64 37.20
CA GLN A 72 23.26 -1.90 36.77
C GLN A 72 23.03 -0.39 36.74
N VAL A 73 21.84 0.04 36.34
CA VAL A 73 21.39 1.44 36.45
C VAL A 73 20.73 1.58 37.80
N GLY A 74 21.54 1.63 38.87
CA GLY A 74 21.01 1.79 40.21
C GLY A 74 19.99 2.92 40.26
N THR A 75 18.77 2.64 40.72
CA THR A 75 17.78 3.68 40.96
C THR A 75 18.40 4.70 41.90
N PRO A 76 18.50 5.99 41.51
CA PRO A 76 19.02 7.01 42.41
C PRO A 76 18.14 7.01 43.67
N THR A 77 18.71 6.49 44.76
CA THR A 77 18.05 6.39 46.05
C THR A 77 18.61 7.52 46.89
N ALA A 78 17.77 8.52 47.18
CA ALA A 78 18.18 9.59 48.07
C ALA A 78 18.41 9.02 49.50
N PRO A 79 19.33 9.59 50.28
CA PRO A 79 19.44 9.30 51.70
C PRO A 79 18.08 9.47 52.40
N ALA A 80 17.80 8.62 53.40
CA ALA A 80 16.54 8.70 54.15
C ALA A 80 16.28 10.12 54.65
N GLY A 81 15.09 10.66 54.35
CA GLY A 81 14.69 12.02 54.72
C GLY A 81 15.15 13.13 53.76
N THR A 82 15.82 12.80 52.65
CA THR A 82 16.23 13.77 51.62
C THR A 82 15.37 13.62 50.37
N ILE A 83 14.86 14.73 49.83
CA ILE A 83 14.18 14.79 48.54
C ILE A 83 15.20 15.33 47.52
N ALA A 84 15.43 14.60 46.43
CA ALA A 84 16.38 14.97 45.39
C ALA A 84 15.79 14.77 43.99
N VAL A 85 16.25 15.54 43.01
CA VAL A 85 15.81 15.38 41.62
C VAL A 85 16.18 14.00 41.09
N GLY A 86 15.24 13.36 40.38
CA GLY A 86 15.41 12.04 39.78
C GLY A 86 15.02 10.86 40.67
N VAL A 87 14.64 11.10 41.93
CA VAL A 87 14.22 10.03 42.85
C VAL A 87 12.69 9.93 42.92
N TYR A 88 12.20 8.74 43.23
CA TYR A 88 10.79 8.53 43.52
C TYR A 88 10.49 8.78 45.00
N VAL A 89 9.40 9.50 45.28
CA VAL A 89 8.91 9.80 46.63
C VAL A 89 7.47 9.34 46.77
N GLN A 90 7.07 8.94 47.97
CA GLN A 90 5.71 8.52 48.28
C GLN A 90 5.07 9.49 49.28
N ILE A 91 3.82 9.85 49.04
CA ILE A 91 3.02 10.59 50.02
C ILE A 91 2.57 9.62 51.12
N THR A 92 2.86 9.96 52.36
CA THR A 92 2.45 9.17 53.52
C THR A 92 2.01 10.07 54.67
N GLY A 93 1.07 9.59 55.48
CA GLY A 93 0.68 10.27 56.72
C GLY A 93 -0.31 11.42 56.50
N THR A 94 -1.03 11.42 55.37
CA THR A 94 -2.08 12.41 55.10
C THR A 94 -3.45 11.98 55.63
N GLY A 95 -3.58 10.75 56.13
CA GLY A 95 -4.83 10.24 56.70
C GLY A 95 -5.99 10.15 55.70
N GLY A 96 -5.70 10.20 54.40
CA GLY A 96 -6.69 10.22 53.32
C GLY A 96 -7.06 11.62 52.81
N ASP A 97 -6.55 12.71 53.41
CA ASP A 97 -6.82 14.08 52.93
C ASP A 97 -5.93 14.48 51.73
N GLY A 98 -4.87 13.71 51.46
CA GLY A 98 -3.90 13.96 50.41
C GLY A 98 -2.96 15.14 50.66
N LEU A 99 -2.02 15.35 49.73
CA LEU A 99 -1.07 16.46 49.70
C LEU A 99 -1.39 17.39 48.53
N ARG A 100 -1.59 18.67 48.84
CA ARG A 100 -1.85 19.72 47.85
C ARG A 100 -0.53 20.22 47.24
N LEU A 101 -0.21 19.78 46.02
CA LEU A 101 0.94 20.24 45.25
C LEU A 101 0.62 21.58 44.59
N ARG A 102 1.46 22.57 44.84
CA ARG A 102 1.25 23.96 44.40
C ARG A 102 2.38 24.43 43.49
N SER A 103 2.11 25.45 42.69
CA SER A 103 3.07 26.04 41.75
C SER A 103 4.25 26.74 42.41
N ALA A 104 4.11 27.15 43.68
CA ALA A 104 5.16 27.75 44.49
C ALA A 104 4.92 27.49 45.99
N PRO A 105 5.93 27.63 46.85
CA PRO A 105 5.75 27.60 48.30
C PRO A 105 4.77 28.69 48.77
N GLY A 106 3.85 28.36 49.67
CA GLY A 106 2.91 29.31 50.27
C GLY A 106 1.45 28.82 50.27
N LEU A 107 0.58 29.57 50.95
CA LEU A 107 -0.86 29.25 51.04
C LEU A 107 -1.68 29.85 49.89
N THR A 108 -1.14 30.87 49.22
CA THR A 108 -1.80 31.65 48.17
C THR A 108 -1.41 31.21 46.76
N SER A 109 -0.44 30.33 46.60
CA SER A 109 -0.03 29.79 45.31
C SER A 109 -1.09 28.87 44.73
N GLU A 110 -1.17 28.81 43.40
CA GLU A 110 -2.14 27.98 42.68
C GLU A 110 -1.94 26.49 43.01
N LEU A 111 -3.05 25.79 43.24
CA LEU A 111 -3.06 24.34 43.39
C LEU A 111 -2.94 23.70 42.00
N LEU A 112 -1.88 22.94 41.79
CA LEU A 112 -1.67 22.20 40.54
C LEU A 112 -2.30 20.81 40.61
N PHE A 113 -2.16 20.13 41.74
CA PHE A 113 -2.58 18.74 41.88
C PHE A 113 -2.85 18.37 43.35
N LEU A 114 -3.76 17.42 43.59
CA LEU A 114 -3.96 16.78 44.88
C LEU A 114 -3.41 15.35 44.78
N GLY A 115 -2.30 15.08 45.46
CA GLY A 115 -1.72 13.74 45.53
C GLY A 115 -2.34 12.94 46.67
N GLU A 116 -2.81 11.74 46.38
CA GLU A 116 -3.49 10.88 47.35
C GLU A 116 -2.50 10.20 48.29
N ASP A 117 -2.99 9.68 49.42
CA ASP A 117 -2.16 8.90 50.34
C ASP A 117 -1.66 7.63 49.64
N ALA A 118 -0.40 7.27 49.91
CA ALA A 118 0.33 6.18 49.27
C ALA A 118 0.60 6.34 47.76
N GLU A 119 0.36 7.52 47.18
CA GLU A 119 0.72 7.79 45.79
C GLU A 119 2.22 8.10 45.62
N VAL A 120 2.80 7.65 44.50
CA VAL A 120 4.23 7.73 44.20
C VAL A 120 4.50 8.71 43.05
N PHE A 121 5.42 9.65 43.27
CA PHE A 121 5.80 10.69 42.31
C PHE A 121 7.29 10.67 42.01
N LEU A 122 7.65 11.05 40.78
CA LEU A 122 9.03 11.31 40.40
C LEU A 122 9.35 12.79 40.59
N VAL A 123 10.40 13.09 41.37
CA VAL A 123 10.88 14.46 41.55
C VAL A 123 11.58 14.91 40.27
N ARG A 124 10.93 15.80 39.51
CA ARG A 124 11.47 16.36 38.26
C ARG A 124 12.24 17.66 38.47
N ASP A 125 11.89 18.41 39.50
CA ASP A 125 12.45 19.72 39.82
C ASP A 125 12.21 20.03 41.31
N GLY A 126 12.92 21.00 41.88
CA GLY A 126 12.82 21.36 43.30
C GLY A 126 13.62 22.62 43.66
N PRO A 127 13.47 23.14 44.89
CA PRO A 127 14.34 24.21 45.40
C PRO A 127 15.82 23.78 45.49
#